data_AF-A0A2M7FL00-F1
#
_entry.id   AF-A0A2M7FL00-F1
#
_cell.length_a   1.000
_cell.length_b   1.000
_cell.length_c   1.000
_cell.angle_alpha   90.00
_cell.angle_beta   90.00
_cell.angle_gamma   90.00
#
_symmetry.space_group_name_H-M   'P 1'
#
loop_
_entity.id
_entity.type
_entity.pdbx_description
1 polymer ?
#
loop_
_entity_poly.entity_id
_entity_poly.type
_entity_poly.pdbx_seq_one_letter_code
_entity_poly.pdbx_strand_id
1 'polypeptide(L)' 'ADNPSVVSDFKSGKQNTLGFFVGAVMKATHGQADPGITNKLLHDLLH' A
#
# COMPACT_ATOMS: atom_id res chain seq x y z
N ALA A 1 -8.18 -12.12 12.76
CA ALA A 1 -7.80 -12.94 11.59
C ALA A 1 -7.08 -12.01 10.64
N ASP A 2 -5.77 -11.86 10.83
CA ASP A 2 -4.89 -11.10 9.96
C ASP A 2 -4.86 -11.76 8.59
N ASN A 3 -5.37 -11.04 7.58
CA ASN A 3 -5.56 -11.51 6.21
C ASN A 3 -4.23 -11.95 5.58
N PRO A 4 -3.92 -13.26 5.49
CA PRO A 4 -2.63 -13.74 5.01
C PRO A 4 -2.48 -13.58 3.49
N SER A 5 -3.60 -13.53 2.78
CA SER A 5 -3.70 -13.41 1.32
C SER A 5 -3.16 -12.06 0.83
N VAL A 6 -3.40 -10.98 1.58
CA VAL A 6 -2.97 -9.62 1.23
C VAL A 6 -1.44 -9.49 1.24
N VAL A 7 -0.77 -10.21 2.14
CA VAL A 7 0.70 -10.23 2.26
C VAL A 7 1.34 -11.04 1.14
N SER A 8 0.67 -12.10 0.67
CA SER A 8 1.12 -12.88 -0.50
C SER A 8 1.01 -12.10 -1.81
N ASP A 9 -0.06 -11.32 -1.97
CA ASP A 9 -0.24 -10.45 -3.14
C ASP A 9 0.76 -9.27 -3.12
N PHE A 10 1.15 -8.77 -1.94
CA PHE A 10 2.23 -7.78 -1.79
C PHE A 10 3.56 -8.26 -2.37
N LYS A 11 3.94 -9.51 -2.07
CA LYS A 11 5.22 -10.10 -2.50
C LYS A 11 5.33 -10.33 -4.01
N SER A 12 4.22 -10.29 -4.76
CA SER A 12 4.21 -10.58 -6.19
C SER A 12 4.59 -9.39 -7.09
N GLY A 13 4.97 -8.23 -6.54
CA GLY A 13 5.68 -7.16 -7.27
C GLY A 13 4.91 -6.52 -8.44
N LYS A 14 3.60 -6.72 -8.55
CA LYS A 14 2.79 -6.12 -9.60
C LYS A 14 2.52 -4.67 -9.24
N GLN A 15 2.88 -3.72 -10.10
CA GLN A 15 2.56 -2.29 -9.97
C GLN A 15 1.09 -2.00 -9.59
N ASN A 16 0.18 -2.93 -9.88
CA ASN A 16 -1.23 -2.87 -9.49
C ASN A 16 -1.49 -2.95 -7.97
N THR A 17 -0.48 -3.28 -7.16
CA THR A 17 -0.60 -3.34 -5.69
C THR A 17 -0.34 -1.99 -5.02
N LEU A 18 0.27 -1.01 -5.71
CA LEU A 18 0.52 0.33 -5.16
C LEU A 18 -0.76 1.03 -4.72
N GLY A 19 -1.80 1.03 -5.57
CA GLY A 19 -3.10 1.62 -5.23
C GLY A 19 -3.78 0.95 -4.03
N PHE A 20 -3.56 -0.36 -3.86
CA PHE A 20 -4.03 -1.10 -2.69
C PHE A 20 -3.30 -0.65 -1.42
N PHE A 21 -1.98 -0.48 -1.46
CA PHE A 21 -1.22 0.00 -0.29
C PHE A 21 -1.54 1.44 0.07
N VAL A 22 -1.72 2.32 -0.92
CA VAL A 22 -2.19 3.69 -0.66
C VAL A 22 -3.54 3.64 0.07
N GLY A 23 -4.49 2.84 -0.40
CA GLY A 23 -5.79 2.66 0.27
C GLY A 23 -5.67 2.05 1.67
N ALA A 24 -4.79 1.07 1.87
CA ALA A 24 -4.55 0.44 3.17
C ALA A 24 -3.92 1.42 4.18
N VAL A 25 -2.93 2.21 3.74
CA VAL A 25 -2.28 3.25 4.56
C VAL A 25 -3.26 4.36 4.91
N MET A 26 -4.04 4.84 3.94
CA MET A 26 -5.08 5.84 4.21
C MET A 26 -6.12 5.31 5.20
N LYS A 27 -6.52 4.03 5.09
CA LYS A 27 -7.46 3.42 6.04
C LYS A 27 -6.88 3.29 7.44
N ALA A 28 -5.63 2.83 7.55
CA ALA A 28 -4.94 2.69 8.85
C ALA A 28 -4.73 4.05 9.53
N THR A 29 -4.44 5.08 8.75
CA THR A 29 -4.26 6.45 9.22
C THR A 29 -5.57 7.25 9.30
N HIS A 30 -6.73 6.63 9.07
CA HIS A 30 -8.04 7.28 9.07
C HIS A 30 -8.11 8.54 8.17
N GLY A 31 -7.42 8.49 7.02
CA GLY A 31 -7.36 9.59 6.06
C GLY A 31 -6.42 10.74 6.45
N GLN A 32 -5.62 10.57 7.50
CA GLN A 32 -4.62 11.56 7.90
C GLN A 32 -3.38 11.55 7.00
N ALA A 33 -3.06 10.42 6.36
CA ALA A 33 -1.96 10.34 5.41
C ALA A 33 -2.34 10.97 4.06
N ASP A 34 -1.43 11.75 3.50
CA ASP A 34 -1.56 12.32 2.16
C ASP A 34 -1.33 11.23 1.08
N PRO A 35 -2.27 11.03 0.13
CA PRO A 35 -2.16 10.00 -0.89
C PRO A 35 -1.01 10.25 -1.87
N GLY A 36 -0.66 11.52 -2.15
CA GLY A 36 0.43 11.88 -3.06
C GLY A 36 1.79 11.54 -2.47
N ILE A 37 2.00 11.85 -1.19
CA ILE A 37 3.22 11.48 -0.44
C ILE A 37 3.28 9.96 -0.26
N THR A 38 2.16 9.32 0.11
CA THR A 38 2.10 7.87 0.32
C THR A 38 2.44 7.10 -0.96
N ASN A 39 1.92 7.54 -2.11
CA ASN A 39 2.23 6.91 -3.39
C ASN A 39 3.70 7.05 -3.77
N LYS A 40 4.31 8.23 -3.54
CA LYS A 40 5.75 8.44 -3.76
C LYS A 40 6.60 7.54 -2.86
N LEU A 41 6.28 7.48 -1.57
CA LEU A 41 7.02 6.67 -0.60
C LEU A 41 6.94 5.18 -0.95
N LEU A 42 5.76 4.70 -1.34
CA LEU A 42 5.57 3.31 -1.76
C LEU A 42 6.31 3.00 -3.06
N HIS A 43 6.33 3.94 -4.00
CA HIS A 43 7.09 3.81 -5.25
C HIS A 43 8.61 3.75 -4.98
N ASP A 44 9.12 4.56 -4.05
CA ASP A 44 10.52 4.56 -3.65
C ASP A 44 10.91 3.31 -2.85
N LEU A 45 10.01 2.76 -2.04
CA LEU A 45 10.23 1.55 -1.23
C LEU A 45 10.12 0.24 -2.03
N LEU A 46 9.44 0.27 -3.18
CA LEU A 46 9.17 -0.90 -4.03
C LEU A 46 9.95 -0.87 -5.36
N HIS A 47 10.79 0.14 -5.58
CA HIS A 47 11.87 0.13 -6.57
C HIS A 47 13.04 -0.74 -6.10
#